data_AF-A0AAV2SVE8-F1
#
_entry.id   AF-A0AAV2SVE8-F1
#
_cell.length_a   1.000
_cell.length_b   1.000
_cell.length_c   1.000
_cell.angle_alpha   90.00
_cell.angle_beta   90.00
_cell.angle_gamma   90.00
#
_symmetry.space_group_name_H-M   'P 1'
#
loop_
_entity.id
_entity.type
_entity.pdbx_description
1 polymer ?
#
loop_
_entity_poly.entity_id
_entity_poly.type
_entity_poly.pdbx_seq_one_letter_code
_entity_poly.pdbx_strand_id
1 'polypeptide(L)'
;QKKINDASEVLMSLPESDRYRQGVVSALVVLNTALGNKAAASKVLREAVDWHKKNKTSAVQLGELWHNAADFHMRCGDAATAANSLTELRKLNPKDMKTLAQLITAYAQV
;
A
#
# COMPACT_ATOMS: atom_id res chain seq x y z
N GLN A 1 18.05 4.76 -13.15
CA GLN A 1 17.24 5.94 -12.75
C GLN A 1 16.35 6.53 -13.83
N LYS A 2 16.87 7.07 -14.95
CA LYS A 2 16.05 7.76 -15.96
C LYS A 2 14.78 6.99 -16.39
N LYS A 3 14.94 5.72 -16.80
CA LYS A 3 13.80 4.85 -17.18
C LYS A 3 12.78 4.61 -16.06
N ILE A 4 13.20 4.62 -14.80
CA ILE A 4 12.32 4.43 -13.63
C ILE A 4 11.50 5.70 -13.38
N ASN A 5 12.12 6.88 -13.53
CA ASN A 5 11.41 8.15 -13.45
C ASN A 5 10.38 8.27 -14.58
N ASP A 6 10.78 7.99 -15.83
CA ASP A 6 9.88 8.06 -16.99
C ASP A 6 8.67 7.12 -16.80
N ALA A 7 8.90 5.89 -16.30
CA ALA A 7 7.82 4.95 -16.00
C ALA A 7 6.89 5.44 -14.88
N SER A 8 7.45 5.98 -13.79
CA SER A 8 6.67 6.57 -12.70
C SER A 8 5.82 7.74 -13.17
N GLU A 9 6.35 8.62 -14.02
CA GLU A 9 5.62 9.76 -14.59
C GLU A 9 4.45 9.30 -15.46
N VAL A 10 4.66 8.29 -16.32
CA VAL A 10 3.59 7.72 -17.15
C VAL A 10 2.48 7.10 -16.31
N LEU A 11 2.83 6.32 -15.28
CA LEU A 11 1.82 5.73 -14.39
C LEU A 11 1.09 6.78 -13.56
N MET A 12 1.78 7.84 -13.14
CA MET A 12 1.18 8.97 -12.42
C MET A 12 0.31 9.86 -13.31
N SER A 13 0.47 9.84 -14.64
CA SER A 13 -0.38 10.62 -15.54
C SER A 13 -1.72 9.97 -15.84
N LEU A 14 -1.90 8.70 -15.47
CA LEU A 14 -3.16 7.97 -15.64
C LEU A 14 -4.31 8.65 -14.86
N PRO A 15 -5.57 8.57 -15.37
CA PRO A 15 -6.75 8.93 -14.60
C PRO A 15 -6.81 8.17 -13.28
N GLU A 16 -7.40 8.76 -12.24
CA GLU A 16 -7.46 8.15 -10.90
C GLU A 16 -8.03 6.72 -10.90
N SER A 17 -9.07 6.47 -11.72
CA SER A 17 -9.70 5.15 -11.85
C SER A 17 -8.76 4.05 -12.33
N ASP A 18 -7.73 4.40 -13.11
CA ASP A 18 -6.74 3.46 -13.60
C ASP A 18 -5.45 3.51 -12.78
N ARG A 19 -5.06 4.68 -12.28
CA ARG A 19 -3.90 4.87 -11.41
C ARG A 19 -4.00 4.08 -10.11
N TYR A 20 -5.20 4.02 -9.52
CA TYR A 20 -5.39 3.37 -8.23
C TYR A 20 -5.75 1.89 -8.34
N ARG A 21 -5.73 1.29 -9.54
CA ARG A 21 -5.79 -0.16 -9.67
C ARG A 21 -4.58 -0.79 -8.97
N GLN A 22 -4.80 -1.89 -8.26
CA GLN A 22 -3.79 -2.59 -7.47
C GLN A 22 -2.47 -2.82 -8.23
N GLY A 23 -2.52 -3.23 -9.50
CA GLY A 23 -1.31 -3.43 -10.32
C GLY A 23 -0.50 -2.16 -10.54
N VAL A 24 -1.17 -1.03 -10.81
CA VAL A 24 -0.52 0.27 -11.03
C VAL A 24 0.03 0.81 -9.71
N VAL A 25 -0.73 0.72 -8.62
CA VAL A 25 -0.28 1.11 -7.29
C VAL A 25 0.96 0.31 -6.88
N SER A 26 0.94 -1.01 -7.07
CA SER A 26 2.08 -1.88 -6.75
C SER A 26 3.32 -1.50 -7.56
N ALA A 27 3.17 -1.23 -8.86
CA ALA A 27 4.26 -0.76 -9.70
C ALA A 27 4.82 0.59 -9.23
N LEU A 28 3.94 1.57 -8.96
CA LEU A 28 4.34 2.89 -8.46
C LEU A 28 5.10 2.80 -7.13
N VAL A 29 4.66 1.95 -6.20
CA VAL A 29 5.35 1.73 -4.92
C VAL A 29 6.74 1.14 -5.16
N VAL A 30 6.85 0.11 -6.00
CA VAL A 30 8.14 -0.52 -6.34
C VAL A 30 9.09 0.47 -7.01
N LEU A 31 8.61 1.24 -8.00
CA LEU A 31 9.42 2.23 -8.70
C LEU A 31 9.90 3.32 -7.73
N ASN A 32 9.02 3.91 -6.93
CA ASN A 32 9.42 4.93 -5.94
C ASN A 32 10.39 4.39 -4.89
N THR A 33 10.22 3.13 -4.46
CA THR A 33 11.16 2.47 -3.54
C THR A 33 12.53 2.27 -4.18
N ALA A 34 12.58 1.84 -5.45
CA ALA A 34 13.82 1.70 -6.21
C ALA A 34 14.53 3.05 -6.42
N LEU A 35 13.78 4.15 -6.40
CA LEU A 35 14.33 5.51 -6.40
C LEU A 35 14.81 5.99 -5.02
N GLY A 36 14.63 5.19 -3.96
CA GLY A 36 14.88 5.60 -2.58
C GLY A 36 13.83 6.56 -2.02
N ASN A 37 12.76 6.83 -2.77
CA ASN A 37 11.72 7.80 -2.40
C ASN A 37 10.58 7.12 -1.62
N LYS A 38 10.87 6.73 -0.38
CA LYS A 38 9.90 6.09 0.53
C LYS A 38 8.66 6.96 0.76
N ALA A 39 8.84 8.28 0.83
CA ALA A 39 7.75 9.23 1.05
C ALA A 39 6.75 9.23 -0.11
N ALA A 40 7.22 9.22 -1.36
CA ALA A 40 6.35 9.13 -2.53
C ALA A 40 5.63 7.77 -2.60
N ALA A 41 6.32 6.66 -2.31
CA ALA A 41 5.69 5.35 -2.24
C ALA A 41 4.56 5.29 -1.19
N SER A 42 4.80 5.83 0.01
CA SER A 42 3.78 5.94 1.06
C SER A 42 2.60 6.81 0.63
N LYS A 43 2.88 7.94 -0.04
CA LYS A 43 1.84 8.84 -0.55
C LYS A 43 0.91 8.12 -1.54
N VAL A 44 1.46 7.35 -2.48
CA VAL A 44 0.67 6.59 -3.47
C VAL A 44 -0.27 5.59 -2.78
N LEU A 45 0.22 4.85 -1.78
CA LEU A 45 -0.60 3.91 -1.02
C LEU A 45 -1.77 4.59 -0.30
N ARG A 46 -1.49 5.72 0.38
CA ARG A 46 -2.53 6.50 1.07
C ARG A 46 -3.58 7.02 0.09
N GLU A 47 -3.15 7.63 -1.01
CA GLU A 47 -4.07 8.16 -2.02
C GLU A 47 -4.94 7.06 -2.64
N ALA A 48 -4.37 5.88 -2.89
CA ALA A 48 -5.12 4.73 -3.37
C ALA A 48 -6.17 4.28 -2.34
N VAL A 49 -5.82 4.20 -1.06
CA VAL A 49 -6.76 3.82 0.01
C VAL A 49 -7.91 4.80 0.08
N ASP A 50 -7.61 6.09 0.08
CA ASP A 50 -8.62 7.14 0.17
C ASP A 50 -9.57 7.09 -1.03
N TRP A 51 -9.03 6.87 -2.22
CA TRP A 51 -9.82 6.69 -3.43
C TRP A 51 -10.71 5.45 -3.36
N HIS A 52 -10.17 4.30 -2.93
CA HIS A 52 -10.94 3.05 -2.80
C HIS A 52 -12.07 3.18 -1.76
N LYS A 53 -11.79 3.83 -0.61
CA LYS A 53 -12.81 4.13 0.41
C LYS A 53 -13.92 5.04 -0.13
N LYS A 54 -13.55 6.10 -0.84
CA LYS A 54 -14.50 7.07 -1.43
C LYS A 54 -15.39 6.43 -2.51
N ASN A 55 -14.81 5.57 -3.34
CA ASN A 55 -15.50 4.96 -4.48
C ASN A 55 -16.17 3.62 -4.15
N LYS A 56 -16.16 3.18 -2.88
CA LYS A 56 -16.81 1.95 -2.38
C LYS A 56 -16.47 0.71 -3.21
N THR A 57 -15.19 0.57 -3.56
CA THR A 57 -14.68 -0.62 -4.26
C THR A 57 -14.82 -1.87 -3.41
N SER A 58 -14.65 -3.06 -4.01
CA SER A 58 -14.81 -4.32 -3.28
C SER A 58 -13.87 -4.43 -2.07
N ALA A 59 -14.34 -5.11 -1.02
CA ALA A 59 -13.54 -5.38 0.17
C ALA A 59 -12.25 -6.16 -0.16
N VAL A 60 -12.26 -6.96 -1.23
CA VAL A 60 -11.08 -7.68 -1.73
C VAL A 60 -10.01 -6.71 -2.20
N GLN A 61 -10.36 -5.76 -3.09
CA GLN A 61 -9.40 -4.78 -3.62
C GLN A 61 -8.82 -3.90 -2.51
N LEU A 62 -9.66 -3.47 -1.57
CA LEU A 62 -9.21 -2.68 -0.43
C LEU A 62 -8.31 -3.51 0.52
N GLY A 63 -8.62 -4.80 0.71
CA GLY A 63 -7.81 -5.71 1.51
C GLY A 63 -6.41 -5.94 0.92
N GLU A 64 -6.32 -6.17 -0.39
CA GLU A 64 -5.03 -6.31 -1.07
C GLU A 64 -4.17 -5.05 -0.97
N LEU A 65 -4.81 -3.88 -1.06
CA LEU A 65 -4.11 -2.61 -0.89
C LEU A 65 -3.56 -2.44 0.53
N TRP A 66 -4.33 -2.82 1.55
CA TRP A 66 -3.86 -2.81 2.94
C TRP A 66 -2.72 -3.78 3.19
N HIS A 67 -2.78 -4.97 2.59
CA HIS A 67 -1.69 -5.93 2.65
C HIS A 67 -0.40 -5.36 2.04
N ASN A 68 -0.49 -4.74 0.87
CA ASN A 68 0.66 -4.12 0.21
C ASN A 68 1.22 -2.94 1.01
N ALA A 69 0.35 -2.12 1.61
CA ALA A 69 0.78 -1.02 2.48
C ALA A 69 1.51 -1.51 3.73
N ALA A 70 0.99 -2.57 4.36
CA ALA A 70 1.62 -3.19 5.51
C ALA A 70 3.00 -3.75 5.18
N ASP A 71 3.13 -4.53 4.10
CA ASP A 71 4.41 -5.10 3.66
C ASP A 71 5.45 -4.00 3.36
N PHE A 72 5.04 -2.98 2.61
CA PHE A 72 5.90 -1.86 2.26
C PHE A 72 6.42 -1.13 3.50
N HIS A 73 5.54 -0.79 4.44
CA HIS A 73 5.91 -0.05 5.64
C HIS A 73 6.78 -0.87 6.59
N MET A 74 6.47 -2.16 6.76
CA MET A 74 7.33 -3.09 7.49
C MET A 74 8.75 -3.13 6.92
N ARG A 75 8.89 -3.30 5.60
CA ARG A 75 10.20 -3.34 4.93
C ARG A 75 10.96 -2.01 5.00
N CYS A 76 10.23 -0.90 5.18
CA CYS A 76 10.82 0.43 5.33
C CYS A 76 11.27 0.77 6.75
N GLY A 77 10.96 -0.08 7.74
CA GLY A 77 11.21 0.16 9.16
C GLY A 77 10.10 0.97 9.85
N ASP A 78 8.95 1.14 9.20
CA ASP A 78 7.79 1.86 9.74
C ASP A 78 6.73 0.87 10.25
N ALA A 79 7.05 0.23 11.38
CA ALA A 79 6.20 -0.79 11.98
C ALA A 79 4.84 -0.24 12.44
N ALA A 80 4.78 1.02 12.87
CA ALA A 80 3.56 1.66 13.32
C ALA A 80 2.53 1.82 12.18
N THR A 81 2.95 2.33 11.02
CA THR A 81 2.05 2.45 9.86
C THR A 81 1.67 1.09 9.28
N ALA A 82 2.57 0.10 9.37
CA ALA A 82 2.26 -1.28 9.00
C ALA A 82 1.18 -1.89 9.92
N ALA A 83 1.28 -1.71 11.24
CA ALA A 83 0.28 -2.18 12.20
C ALA A 83 -1.10 -1.55 11.98
N ASN A 84 -1.15 -0.26 11.65
CA ASN A 84 -2.40 0.42 11.30
C ASN A 84 -3.04 -0.20 10.04
N SER A 85 -2.23 -0.46 9.00
CA SER A 85 -2.71 -1.09 7.76
C SER A 85 -3.24 -2.51 8.01
N LEU A 86 -2.53 -3.32 8.81
CA LEU A 86 -2.95 -4.66 9.21
C LEU A 86 -4.20 -4.66 10.08
N THR A 87 -4.39 -3.63 10.91
CA THR A 87 -5.60 -3.44 11.71
C THR A 87 -6.81 -3.20 10.80
N GLU A 88 -6.67 -2.35 9.78
CA GLU A 88 -7.73 -2.13 8.79
C GLU A 88 -8.01 -3.39 7.97
N LEU A 89 -6.97 -4.13 7.55
CA LEU A 89 -7.13 -5.41 6.86
C LEU A 89 -7.90 -6.43 7.71
N ARG A 90 -7.57 -6.52 9.01
CA ARG A 90 -8.24 -7.43 9.94
C ARG A 90 -9.72 -7.08 10.15
N LYS A 91 -10.11 -5.80 10.06
CA LYS A 91 -11.54 -5.42 10.10
C LYS A 91 -12.30 -6.01 8.91
N LEU A 92 -11.67 -6.14 7.74
CA LEU A 92 -12.26 -6.75 6.55
C LEU A 92 -12.32 -8.27 6.63
N ASN A 93 -11.31 -8.90 7.25
CA ASN A 93 -11.27 -10.34 7.48
C ASN A 93 -10.81 -10.72 8.91
N PRO A 94 -11.72 -10.70 9.91
CA PRO A 94 -11.34 -10.87 11.32
C PRO A 94 -10.76 -12.23 11.69
N LYS A 95 -11.00 -13.25 10.85
CA LYS A 95 -10.59 -14.64 11.08
C LYS A 95 -9.25 -15.00 10.41
N ASP A 96 -8.62 -14.05 9.71
CA ASP A 96 -7.33 -14.30 9.08
C ASP A 96 -6.19 -14.36 10.11
N MET A 97 -5.74 -15.59 10.40
CA MET A 97 -4.65 -15.87 11.32
C MET A 97 -3.30 -15.33 10.85
N LYS A 98 -3.09 -15.22 9.52
CA LYS A 98 -1.85 -14.68 8.98
C LYS A 98 -1.75 -13.18 9.26
N THR A 99 -2.81 -12.43 8.98
CA THR A 99 -2.90 -11.00 9.32
C THR A 99 -2.72 -10.79 10.82
N LEU A 100 -3.30 -11.65 11.68
CA LEU A 100 -3.09 -11.56 13.13
C LEU A 100 -1.62 -11.74 13.53
N ALA A 101 -0.94 -12.76 13.00
CA ALA A 101 0.47 -12.99 13.31
C ALA A 101 1.37 -11.82 12.85
N GLN A 102 1.10 -11.28 11.66
CA GLN A 102 1.80 -10.09 11.15
C GLN A 102 1.53 -8.86 12.03
N LEU A 103 0.29 -8.68 12.50
CA LEU A 103 -0.08 -7.57 13.38
C LEU A 103 0.65 -7.64 14.72
N ILE A 104 0.73 -8.83 15.32
CA ILE A 104 1.50 -9.08 16.56
C ILE A 104 2.98 -8.75 16.32
N THR A 105 3.54 -9.21 15.19
CA THR A 105 4.94 -8.94 14.82
C THR A 105 5.20 -7.45 14.67
N ALA A 106 4.30 -6.72 13.99
CA ALA A 106 4.44 -5.28 13.78
C ALA A 106 4.39 -4.52 15.12
N TYR A 107 3.45 -4.86 16.02
CA TYR A 107 3.38 -4.21 17.34
C TYR A 107 4.59 -4.50 18.22
N ALA A 108 5.26 -5.64 18.07
CA ALA A 108 6.48 -5.95 18.81
C ALA A 108 7.71 -5.16 18.35
N GLN A 109 7.63 -4.44 17.22
CA GLN A 109 8.71 -3.66 16.62
C GLN A 109 8.54 -2.14 16.79
N VAL A 110 7.40 -1.70 17.35
CA VAL A 110 7.13 -0.28 17.69
C VAL A 110 7.77 0.04 19.03
#